data_AF-A0A2H5VII7-F1
#
_entry.id   AF-A0A2H5VII7-F1
#
_cell.length_a   1.000
_cell.length_b   1.000
_cell.length_c   1.000
_cell.angle_alpha   90.00
_cell.angle_beta   90.00
_cell.angle_gamma   90.00
#
_symmetry.space_group_name_H-M   'P 1'
#
loop_
_entity.id
_entity.type
_entity.pdbx_description
1 polymer ?
#
loop_
_entity_poly.entity_id
_entity_poly.type
_entity_poly.pdbx_seq_one_letter_code
_entity_poly.pdbx_strand_id
1 'polypeptide(L)'
;MQRRPDGLTYLPTYDVIETANRIFGYGGWQREIKRLEKIYEDSSEGTYSVGYLCECRIRIGDVVHEDVGFGSGVSQTDPARAYETALKGAVSDALKRCFRALGDQFGLTLYRKHEPEEAAAVPLATEAQIARLRKELRTANLKETKLLDYINALMGTRYTRLEELPLKVASRAIDRFVTDRENFIQELKRAKG
;
A
#
# COMPACT_ATOMS: atom_id res chain seq x y z
N MET A 1 -3.78 10.64 7.20
CA MET A 1 -3.34 9.78 6.06
C MET A 1 -4.56 9.35 5.25
N GLN A 2 -4.65 9.72 3.97
CA GLN A 2 -5.79 9.39 3.10
C GLN A 2 -5.34 8.56 1.90
N ARG A 3 -6.16 7.57 1.54
CA ARG A 3 -5.89 6.67 0.42
C ARG A 3 -6.66 7.13 -0.81
N ARG A 4 -5.96 7.31 -1.93
CA ARG A 4 -6.55 7.63 -3.23
C ARG A 4 -7.15 6.37 -3.88
N PRO A 5 -8.06 6.53 -4.86
CA PRO A 5 -8.61 5.41 -5.62
C PRO A 5 -7.56 4.57 -6.36
N ASP A 6 -6.41 5.16 -6.70
CA ASP A 6 -5.25 4.50 -7.31
C ASP A 6 -4.39 3.68 -6.31
N GLY A 7 -4.81 3.62 -5.03
CA GLY A 7 -4.12 2.88 -3.98
C GLY A 7 -2.95 3.64 -3.34
N LEU A 8 -2.57 4.81 -3.84
CA LEU A 8 -1.52 5.65 -3.25
C LEU A 8 -2.03 6.32 -1.99
N THR A 9 -1.15 6.39 -0.99
CA THR A 9 -1.47 7.04 0.26
C THR A 9 -0.74 8.37 0.37
N TYR A 10 -1.45 9.44 0.71
CA TYR A 10 -0.89 10.77 0.82
C TYR A 10 -1.20 11.41 2.17
N LEU A 11 -0.34 12.35 2.56
CA LEU A 11 -0.56 13.22 3.70
C LEU A 11 -1.27 14.50 3.20
N PRO A 12 -2.50 14.78 3.65
CA PRO A 12 -3.17 16.05 3.39
C PRO A 12 -2.33 17.26 3.78
N THR A 13 -2.44 18.36 3.03
CA THR A 13 -1.68 19.58 3.31
C THR A 13 -1.99 20.17 4.69
N TYR A 14 -3.23 20.03 5.18
CA TYR A 14 -3.61 20.51 6.51
C TYR A 14 -2.86 19.75 7.62
N ASP A 15 -2.71 18.42 7.51
CA ASP A 15 -1.94 17.59 8.46
C ASP A 15 -0.47 18.03 8.51
N VAL A 16 0.11 18.39 7.35
CA VAL A 16 1.48 18.91 7.27
C VAL A 16 1.62 20.25 8.00
N ILE A 17 0.70 21.19 7.76
CA ILE A 17 0.71 22.52 8.38
C ILE A 17 0.50 22.41 9.90
N GLU A 18 -0.46 21.59 10.34
CA GLU A 18 -0.73 21.37 11.76
C GLU A 18 0.47 20.72 12.45
N THR A 19 1.08 19.72 11.82
CA THR A 19 2.29 19.07 12.35
C THR A 19 3.46 20.05 12.42
N ALA A 20 3.66 20.90 11.42
CA ALA A 20 4.68 21.95 11.44
C ALA A 20 4.43 22.96 12.57
N ASN A 21 3.18 23.42 12.74
CA ASN A 21 2.82 24.32 13.82
C ASN A 21 3.00 23.67 15.21
N ARG A 22 2.73 22.37 15.34
CA ARG A 22 2.91 21.63 16.60
C ARG A 22 4.39 21.43 16.94
N ILE A 23 5.23 21.10 15.97
CA ILE A 23 6.66 20.79 16.19
C ILE A 23 7.49 22.08 16.30
N PHE A 24 7.30 23.03 15.40
CA PHE A 24 8.14 24.24 15.30
C PHE A 24 7.49 25.48 15.94
N GLY A 25 6.19 25.44 16.22
CA GLY A 25 5.42 26.61 16.63
C GLY A 25 4.95 27.44 15.43
N TYR A 26 3.81 28.12 15.56
CA TYR A 26 3.20 28.92 14.49
C TYR A 26 4.18 29.94 13.86
N GLY A 27 5.02 30.58 14.68
CA GLY A 27 6.03 31.54 14.22
C GLY A 27 7.42 30.93 13.95
N GLY A 28 7.60 29.62 14.16
CA GLY A 28 8.91 28.97 14.07
C GLY A 28 9.27 28.44 12.67
N TRP A 29 8.38 28.58 11.70
CA TRP A 29 8.64 28.23 10.31
C TRP A 29 8.00 29.22 9.34
N GLN A 30 8.57 29.30 8.14
CA GLN A 30 8.09 30.15 7.06
C GLN A 30 8.06 29.37 5.75
N ARG A 31 7.17 29.76 4.84
CA ARG A 31 7.19 29.29 3.45
C ARG A 31 7.30 30.47 2.48
N GLU A 32 7.93 30.21 1.36
CA GLU A 32 8.11 31.14 0.24
C GLU A 32 7.79 30.38 -1.06
N ILE A 33 6.98 30.99 -1.93
CA ILE A 33 6.81 30.52 -3.31
C ILE A 33 7.82 31.29 -4.15
N LYS A 34 8.85 30.59 -4.64
CA LYS A 34 9.93 31.19 -5.44
C LYS A 34 9.54 31.33 -6.90
N ARG A 35 8.81 30.34 -7.42
CA ARG A 35 8.33 30.33 -8.80
C ARG A 35 6.99 29.60 -8.86
N LEU A 36 6.08 30.12 -9.66
CA LEU A 36 4.84 29.46 -10.01
C LEU A 36 4.60 29.67 -11.50
N GLU A 37 4.65 28.60 -12.28
CA GLU A 37 4.68 28.67 -13.74
C GLU A 37 3.72 27.69 -14.37
N LYS A 38 3.02 28.15 -15.42
CA LYS A 38 2.21 27.30 -16.28
C LYS A 38 3.13 26.58 -17.27
N ILE A 39 3.11 25.26 -17.24
CA ILE A 39 4.01 24.42 -18.06
C ILE A 39 3.30 23.79 -19.25
N TYR A 40 1.98 23.59 -19.18
CA TYR A 40 1.18 23.28 -20.34
C TYR A 40 -0.26 23.78 -20.18
N GLU A 41 -0.91 23.96 -21.32
CA GLU A 41 -2.34 24.18 -21.46
C GLU A 41 -2.79 23.50 -22.74
N ASP A 42 -3.86 22.70 -22.63
CA ASP A 42 -4.57 22.15 -23.76
C ASP A 42 -6.06 22.44 -23.62
N SER A 43 -6.68 22.83 -24.72
CA SER A 43 -8.11 23.12 -24.82
C SER A 43 -8.68 22.42 -26.04
N SER A 44 -8.76 21.10 -25.97
CA SER A 44 -9.24 20.23 -27.04
C SER A 44 -10.63 19.69 -26.71
N GLU A 45 -11.53 19.66 -27.71
CA GLU A 45 -12.86 19.03 -27.61
C GLU A 45 -13.72 19.49 -26.41
N GLY A 46 -13.60 20.76 -26.00
CA GLY A 46 -14.34 21.31 -24.85
C GLY A 46 -13.78 20.89 -23.49
N THR A 47 -12.63 20.21 -23.46
CA THR A 47 -11.88 19.88 -22.24
C THR A 47 -10.69 20.82 -22.08
N TYR A 48 -10.62 21.50 -20.94
CA TYR A 48 -9.49 22.32 -20.51
C TYR A 48 -8.59 21.51 -19.61
N SER A 49 -7.33 21.34 -19.99
CA SER A 49 -6.30 20.65 -19.23
C SER A 49 -5.12 21.58 -19.02
N VAL A 50 -4.76 21.85 -17.77
CA VAL A 50 -3.71 22.81 -17.42
C VAL A 50 -2.76 22.19 -16.40
N GLY A 51 -1.46 22.44 -16.56
CA GLY A 51 -0.42 22.02 -15.63
C GLY A 51 0.39 23.20 -15.11
N TYR A 52 0.68 23.19 -13.81
CA TYR A 52 1.53 24.17 -13.13
C TYR A 52 2.66 23.50 -12.36
N LEU A 53 3.80 24.18 -12.35
CA LEU A 53 4.96 23.86 -11.52
C LEU A 53 5.17 24.97 -10.48
N CYS A 54 5.46 24.56 -9.25
CA CYS A 54 5.73 25.45 -8.14
C CYS A 54 7.09 25.12 -7.55
N GLU A 55 8.01 26.08 -7.49
CA GLU A 55 9.23 26.01 -6.69
C GLU A 55 8.94 26.64 -5.33
N CYS A 56 9.05 25.86 -4.25
CA CYS A 56 8.77 26.32 -2.90
C CYS A 56 10.01 26.17 -2.02
N ARG A 57 10.12 27.07 -1.04
CA ARG A 57 11.11 27.02 0.04
C ARG A 57 10.38 27.04 1.38
N ILE A 58 10.84 26.23 2.33
CA ILE A 58 10.55 26.39 3.76
C ILE A 58 11.81 26.78 4.53
N ARG A 59 11.63 27.55 5.60
CA ARG A 59 12.70 27.92 6.54
C ARG A 59 12.28 27.66 7.98
N ILE A 60 13.15 27.05 8.77
CA ILE A 60 12.96 26.74 10.20
C ILE A 60 14.25 27.13 10.92
N GLY A 61 14.27 28.31 11.54
CA GLY A 61 15.53 28.93 11.99
C GLY A 61 16.51 29.06 10.81
N ASP A 62 17.70 28.48 10.95
CA ASP A 62 18.75 28.48 9.91
C ASP A 62 18.61 27.33 8.90
N VAL A 63 17.67 26.40 9.11
CA VAL A 63 17.44 25.26 8.20
C VAL A 63 16.54 25.69 7.06
N VAL A 64 16.97 25.42 5.82
CA VAL A 64 16.22 25.73 4.60
C VAL A 64 16.07 24.49 3.75
N HIS A 65 14.86 24.21 3.29
CA HIS A 65 14.57 23.17 2.30
C HIS A 65 13.83 23.77 1.11
N GLU A 66 14.23 23.37 -0.09
CA GLU A 66 13.57 23.72 -1.34
C GLU A 66 13.17 22.44 -2.07
N ASP A 67 11.99 22.45 -2.68
CA ASP A 67 11.53 21.37 -3.55
C ASP A 67 10.54 21.93 -4.57
N VAL A 68 10.20 21.11 -5.55
CA VAL A 68 9.32 21.45 -6.66
C VAL A 68 8.07 20.60 -6.59
N GLY A 69 6.91 21.23 -6.75
CA GLY A 69 5.62 20.57 -6.83
C GLY A 69 4.99 20.70 -8.20
N PHE A 70 4.16 19.72 -8.54
CA PHE A 70 3.37 19.73 -9.77
C PHE A 70 1.88 19.62 -9.45
N GLY A 71 1.07 20.36 -10.18
CA GLY A 71 -0.38 20.27 -10.11
C GLY A 71 -0.99 20.35 -11.50
N SER A 72 -1.96 19.47 -11.75
CA SER A 72 -2.77 19.50 -12.96
C SER A 72 -4.24 19.67 -12.61
N GLY A 73 -4.99 20.27 -13.53
CA GLY A 73 -6.43 20.42 -13.44
C GLY A 73 -7.06 20.15 -14.79
N VAL A 74 -8.18 19.45 -14.77
CA VAL A 74 -8.98 19.14 -15.95
C VAL A 74 -10.42 19.56 -15.69
N SER A 75 -11.05 20.24 -16.64
CA SER A 75 -12.44 20.69 -16.55
C SER A 75 -13.07 20.70 -17.94
N GLN A 76 -14.30 20.18 -18.06
CA GLN A 76 -15.07 20.20 -19.31
C GLN A 76 -16.08 21.35 -19.38
N THR A 77 -16.25 22.07 -18.27
CA THR A 77 -17.34 23.05 -18.12
C THR A 77 -16.80 24.46 -17.94
N ASP A 78 -15.67 24.61 -17.25
CA ASP A 78 -15.11 25.92 -16.91
C ASP A 78 -13.57 25.87 -16.84
N PRO A 79 -12.86 26.64 -17.68
CA PRO A 79 -11.40 26.73 -17.62
C PRO A 79 -10.90 27.22 -16.25
N ALA A 80 -11.59 28.16 -15.59
CA ALA A 80 -11.12 28.72 -14.32
C ALA A 80 -10.95 27.65 -13.24
N ARG A 81 -11.84 26.65 -13.22
CA ARG A 81 -11.75 25.48 -12.33
C ARG A 81 -10.53 24.60 -12.61
N ALA A 82 -10.16 24.41 -13.87
CA ALA A 82 -8.95 23.67 -14.24
C ALA A 82 -7.71 24.41 -13.73
N TYR A 83 -7.64 25.72 -13.98
CA TYR A 83 -6.57 26.58 -13.48
C TYR A 83 -6.47 26.57 -11.96
N GLU A 84 -7.58 26.76 -11.25
CA GLU A 84 -7.63 26.76 -9.78
C GLU A 84 -7.11 25.44 -9.19
N THR A 85 -7.55 24.32 -9.77
CA THR A 85 -7.13 22.98 -9.32
C THR A 85 -5.62 22.77 -9.54
N ALA A 86 -5.11 23.13 -10.73
CA ALA A 86 -3.70 23.00 -11.07
C ALA A 86 -2.81 23.86 -10.17
N LEU A 87 -3.16 25.14 -10.00
CA LEU A 87 -2.42 26.10 -9.16
C LEU A 87 -2.37 25.64 -7.69
N LYS A 88 -3.54 25.35 -7.10
CA LYS A 88 -3.62 24.90 -5.70
C LYS A 88 -2.90 23.56 -5.49
N GLY A 89 -3.00 22.67 -6.47
CA GLY A 89 -2.31 21.39 -6.51
C GLY A 89 -0.79 21.56 -6.47
N ALA A 90 -0.23 22.38 -7.36
CA ALA A 90 1.21 22.59 -7.49
C ALA A 90 1.81 23.18 -6.20
N VAL A 91 1.16 24.21 -5.63
CA VAL A 91 1.62 24.84 -4.38
C VAL A 91 1.53 23.86 -3.21
N SER A 92 0.44 23.10 -3.10
CA SER A 92 0.27 22.11 -2.04
C SER A 92 1.29 20.98 -2.14
N ASP A 93 1.56 20.50 -3.35
CA ASP A 93 2.54 19.45 -3.60
C ASP A 93 3.96 19.91 -3.22
N ALA A 94 4.38 21.10 -3.68
CA ALA A 94 5.69 21.65 -3.38
C ALA A 94 5.92 21.80 -1.87
N LEU A 95 4.90 22.31 -1.14
CA LEU A 95 4.96 22.47 0.30
C LEU A 95 5.16 21.13 1.03
N LYS A 96 4.34 20.12 0.69
CA LYS A 96 4.46 18.78 1.30
C LYS A 96 5.84 18.19 1.05
N ARG A 97 6.38 18.36 -0.15
CA ARG A 97 7.69 17.83 -0.54
C ARG A 97 8.84 18.52 0.19
N CYS A 98 8.76 19.84 0.40
CA CYS A 98 9.71 20.57 1.25
C CYS A 98 9.73 20.00 2.68
N PHE A 99 8.56 19.76 3.28
CA PHE A 99 8.45 19.23 4.64
C PHE A 99 8.86 17.76 4.75
N ARG A 100 8.63 16.95 3.73
CA ARG A 100 9.03 15.53 3.68
C ARG A 100 10.52 15.34 3.96
N ALA A 101 11.37 16.30 3.57
CA ALA A 101 12.81 16.26 3.84
C ALA A 101 13.15 16.24 5.34
N LEU A 102 12.22 16.64 6.21
CA LEU A 102 12.37 16.64 7.67
C LEU A 102 12.01 15.30 8.34
N GLY A 103 11.59 14.29 7.56
CA GLY A 103 11.42 12.92 8.04
C GLY A 103 9.97 12.42 8.13
N ASP A 104 9.81 11.31 8.85
CA ASP A 104 8.59 10.48 8.82
C ASP A 104 7.34 11.19 9.34
N GLN A 105 7.50 12.12 10.29
CA GLN A 105 6.42 12.97 10.81
C GLN A 105 5.71 13.76 9.68
N PHE A 106 6.41 14.01 8.58
CA PHE A 106 5.90 14.71 7.39
C PHE A 106 5.68 13.79 6.18
N GLY A 107 5.61 12.47 6.42
CA GLY A 107 5.23 11.49 5.40
C GLY A 107 6.38 10.95 4.55
N LEU A 108 7.63 10.98 5.04
CA LEU A 108 8.77 10.35 4.34
C LEU A 108 8.56 8.83 4.15
N THR A 109 8.03 8.12 5.15
CA THR A 109 7.69 6.69 5.06
C THR A 109 6.70 6.34 3.94
N LEU A 110 5.86 7.29 3.49
CA LEU A 110 4.94 7.07 2.37
C LEU A 110 5.66 6.81 1.04
N TYR A 111 6.91 7.27 0.93
CA TYR A 111 7.76 7.08 -0.24
C TYR A 111 8.64 5.85 -0.13
N ARG A 112 8.68 5.19 1.02
CA ARG A 112 9.26 3.85 1.09
C ARG A 112 8.40 3.02 0.15
N LYS A 113 9.01 2.53 -0.96
CA LYS A 113 8.40 1.41 -1.68
C LYS A 113 8.06 0.41 -0.58
N HIS A 114 6.84 -0.10 -0.58
CA HIS A 114 6.64 -1.38 0.05
C HIS A 114 7.61 -2.34 -0.69
N GLU A 115 8.86 -2.43 -0.23
CA GLU A 115 9.44 -3.75 -0.02
C GLU A 115 8.30 -4.51 0.63
N PRO A 116 7.83 -5.62 0.03
CA PRO A 116 6.70 -6.35 0.56
C PRO A 116 6.95 -6.43 2.04
N GLU A 117 6.13 -5.70 2.80
CA GLU A 117 6.21 -5.56 4.25
C GLU A 117 6.64 -6.92 4.73
N GLU A 118 7.84 -7.08 5.33
CA GLU A 118 8.40 -8.39 5.72
C GLU A 118 7.23 -9.27 6.11
N ALA A 119 6.80 -10.15 5.19
CA ALA A 119 5.40 -10.59 5.17
C ALA A 119 5.08 -11.08 6.56
N ALA A 120 4.25 -10.32 7.30
CA ALA A 120 4.08 -10.52 8.73
C ALA A 120 3.96 -12.02 8.95
N ALA A 121 4.91 -12.60 9.69
CA ALA A 121 5.24 -14.02 9.62
C ALA A 121 3.96 -14.83 9.46
N VAL A 122 3.78 -15.46 8.29
CA VAL A 122 2.49 -16.04 7.91
C VAL A 122 2.06 -16.96 9.04
N PRO A 123 0.92 -16.69 9.71
CA PRO A 123 0.56 -17.43 10.91
C PRO A 123 0.46 -18.90 10.53
N LEU A 124 1.16 -19.75 11.28
CA LEU A 124 1.18 -21.20 11.06
C LEU A 124 -0.13 -21.83 11.55
N ALA A 125 -0.40 -23.04 11.09
CA ALA A 125 -1.54 -23.83 11.50
C ALA A 125 -1.57 -23.99 13.03
N THR A 126 -2.74 -23.78 13.63
CA THR A 126 -2.91 -23.94 15.08
C THR A 126 -2.91 -25.41 15.47
N GLU A 127 -2.59 -25.71 16.72
CA GLU A 127 -2.66 -27.09 17.25
C GLU A 127 -4.02 -27.75 17.01
N ALA A 128 -5.11 -26.97 17.11
CA ALA A 128 -6.46 -27.44 16.84
C ALA A 128 -6.66 -27.83 15.36
N GLN A 129 -6.12 -27.04 14.43
CA GLN A 129 -6.18 -27.36 12.99
C GLN A 129 -5.35 -28.61 12.66
N ILE A 130 -4.15 -28.72 13.22
CA ILE A 130 -3.27 -29.87 13.02
C ILE A 130 -3.91 -31.13 13.59
N ALA A 131 -4.45 -31.06 14.81
CA ALA A 131 -5.17 -32.18 15.43
C ALA A 131 -6.37 -32.62 14.58
N ARG A 132 -7.12 -31.66 14.01
CA ARG A 132 -8.24 -31.94 13.12
C ARG A 132 -7.79 -32.61 11.82
N LEU A 133 -6.77 -32.09 11.14
CA LEU A 133 -6.20 -32.71 9.94
C LEU A 133 -5.71 -34.14 10.20
N ARG A 134 -4.99 -34.35 11.31
CA ARG A 134 -4.55 -35.69 11.75
C ARG A 134 -5.71 -36.64 11.99
N LYS A 135 -6.83 -36.15 12.53
CA LYS A 135 -8.05 -36.94 12.71
C LYS A 135 -8.65 -37.32 11.36
N GLU A 136 -8.80 -36.37 10.44
CA GLU A 136 -9.39 -36.63 9.11
C GLU A 136 -8.55 -37.61 8.28
N LEU A 137 -7.24 -37.44 8.28
CA LEU A 137 -6.31 -38.34 7.60
C LEU A 137 -6.36 -39.76 8.15
N ARG A 138 -6.43 -39.91 9.49
CA ARG A 138 -6.61 -41.22 10.13
C ARG A 138 -7.92 -41.88 9.72
N THR A 139 -9.03 -41.14 9.74
CA THR A 139 -10.34 -41.65 9.29
C THR A 139 -10.31 -42.07 7.82
N ALA A 140 -9.55 -41.36 6.98
CA ALA A 140 -9.37 -41.68 5.57
C ALA A 140 -8.31 -42.78 5.29
N ASN A 141 -7.66 -43.32 6.33
CA ASN A 141 -6.53 -44.23 6.24
C ASN A 141 -5.37 -43.70 5.37
N LEU A 142 -5.05 -42.41 5.51
CA LEU A 142 -3.99 -41.71 4.80
C LEU A 142 -2.88 -41.26 5.75
N LYS A 143 -1.64 -41.27 5.26
CA LYS A 143 -0.47 -40.70 5.96
C LYS A 143 -0.43 -39.19 5.76
N GLU A 144 0.14 -38.46 6.72
CA GLU A 144 0.36 -37.00 6.64
C GLU A 144 1.14 -36.60 5.38
N THR A 145 2.08 -37.44 4.95
CA THR A 145 2.88 -37.21 3.74
C THR A 145 2.01 -36.98 2.51
N LYS A 146 0.88 -37.70 2.36
CA LYS A 146 0.00 -37.53 1.19
C LYS A 146 -0.62 -36.14 1.12
N LEU A 147 -0.96 -35.56 2.26
CA LEU A 147 -1.47 -34.19 2.33
C LEU A 147 -0.35 -33.18 2.03
N LEU A 148 0.83 -33.40 2.59
CA LEU A 148 1.99 -32.56 2.35
C LEU A 148 2.42 -32.60 0.88
N ASP A 149 2.50 -33.78 0.25
CA ASP A 149 2.82 -33.97 -1.17
C ASP A 149 1.84 -33.20 -2.05
N TYR A 150 0.54 -33.31 -1.76
CA TYR A 150 -0.51 -32.58 -2.48
C TYR A 150 -0.35 -31.06 -2.35
N ILE A 151 -0.15 -30.55 -1.12
CA ILE A 151 -0.01 -29.12 -0.87
C ILE A 151 1.27 -28.59 -1.51
N ASN A 152 2.38 -29.32 -1.40
CA ASN A 152 3.67 -28.96 -1.99
C ASN A 152 3.60 -28.91 -3.51
N ALA A 153 2.94 -29.88 -4.15
CA ALA A 153 2.71 -29.88 -5.59
C ALA A 153 1.82 -28.71 -6.05
N LEU A 154 0.81 -28.35 -5.27
CA LEU A 154 -0.11 -27.26 -5.60
C LEU A 154 0.53 -25.87 -5.44
N MET A 155 1.36 -25.69 -4.41
CA MET A 155 1.89 -24.37 -4.04
C MET A 155 3.33 -24.13 -4.50
N GLY A 156 4.03 -25.16 -5.01
CA GLY A 156 5.44 -25.04 -5.38
C GLY A 156 6.37 -24.82 -4.17
N THR A 157 5.95 -25.26 -2.99
CA THR A 157 6.66 -25.12 -1.72
C THR A 157 7.12 -26.48 -1.19
N ARG A 158 7.95 -26.48 -0.14
CA ARG A 158 8.42 -27.72 0.52
C ARG A 158 8.16 -27.71 2.01
N TYR A 159 6.95 -28.05 2.42
CA TYR A 159 6.59 -28.33 3.80
C TYR A 159 6.92 -29.78 4.13
N THR A 160 7.54 -30.01 5.29
CA THR A 160 7.92 -31.35 5.77
C THR A 160 7.02 -31.84 6.90
N ARG A 161 6.32 -30.91 7.56
CA ARG A 161 5.46 -31.18 8.72
C ARG A 161 4.17 -30.35 8.63
N LEU A 162 3.07 -30.83 9.20
CA LEU A 162 1.80 -30.10 9.19
C LEU A 162 1.89 -28.78 9.99
N GLU A 163 2.77 -28.74 10.99
CA GLU A 163 3.10 -27.56 11.80
C GLU A 163 3.69 -26.41 10.98
N GLU A 164 4.27 -26.70 9.82
CA GLU A 164 4.87 -25.71 8.92
C GLU A 164 3.84 -25.12 7.93
N LEU A 165 2.62 -25.66 7.90
CA LEU A 165 1.59 -25.17 7.00
C LEU A 165 1.08 -23.80 7.45
N PRO A 166 0.90 -22.84 6.53
CA PRO A 166 0.16 -21.63 6.80
C PRO A 166 -1.27 -21.93 7.30
N LEU A 167 -1.76 -21.12 8.25
CA LEU A 167 -3.09 -21.23 8.85
C LEU A 167 -4.20 -21.34 7.81
N LYS A 168 -4.13 -20.50 6.76
CA LYS A 168 -5.13 -20.50 5.67
C LYS A 168 -5.07 -21.76 4.81
N VAL A 169 -3.89 -22.34 4.63
CA VAL A 169 -3.71 -23.59 3.89
C VAL A 169 -4.30 -24.76 4.68
N ALA A 170 -4.03 -24.81 5.99
CA ALA A 170 -4.62 -25.79 6.87
C ALA A 170 -6.15 -25.67 6.94
N SER A 171 -6.70 -24.44 7.07
CA SER A 171 -8.16 -24.21 7.01
C SER A 171 -8.76 -24.74 5.71
N ARG A 172 -8.15 -24.42 4.56
CA ARG A 172 -8.68 -24.85 3.26
C ARG A 172 -8.64 -26.36 3.09
N ALA A 173 -7.58 -27.03 3.56
CA ALA A 173 -7.51 -28.49 3.55
C ALA A 173 -8.60 -29.11 4.44
N ILE A 174 -8.82 -28.56 5.65
CA ILE A 174 -9.91 -28.99 6.54
C ILE A 174 -11.27 -28.80 5.85
N ASP A 175 -11.51 -27.64 5.24
CA ASP A 175 -12.78 -27.35 4.57
C ASP A 175 -13.03 -28.36 3.44
N ARG A 176 -12.01 -28.73 2.66
CA ARG A 176 -12.16 -29.76 1.61
C ARG A 176 -12.49 -31.14 2.18
N PHE A 177 -11.96 -31.52 3.34
CA PHE A 177 -12.37 -32.76 4.00
C PHE A 177 -13.84 -32.75 4.46
N VAL A 178 -14.41 -31.56 4.67
CA VAL A 178 -15.81 -31.39 5.09
C VAL A 178 -16.74 -31.29 3.88
N THR A 179 -16.39 -30.49 2.87
CA THR A 179 -17.28 -30.14 1.76
C THR A 179 -17.15 -31.07 0.55
N ASP A 180 -15.99 -31.68 0.34
CA ASP A 180 -15.65 -32.44 -0.86
C ASP A 180 -14.81 -33.70 -0.54
N ARG A 181 -15.24 -34.43 0.50
CA ARG A 181 -14.44 -35.47 1.14
C ARG A 181 -13.94 -36.54 0.18
N GLU A 182 -14.84 -37.13 -0.62
CA GLU A 182 -14.53 -38.29 -1.46
C GLU A 182 -13.53 -37.93 -2.57
N ASN A 183 -13.79 -36.84 -3.31
CA ASN A 183 -12.89 -36.37 -4.36
C ASN A 183 -11.54 -35.96 -3.78
N PHE A 184 -11.54 -35.22 -2.67
CA PHE A 184 -10.30 -34.78 -2.05
C PHE A 184 -9.44 -35.96 -1.60
N ILE A 185 -10.03 -37.02 -1.01
CA ILE A 185 -9.30 -38.25 -0.67
C ILE A 185 -8.68 -38.90 -1.92
N GLN A 186 -9.38 -38.92 -3.06
CA GLN A 186 -8.84 -39.47 -4.31
C GLN A 186 -7.67 -38.63 -4.84
N GLU A 187 -7.76 -37.30 -4.76
CA GLU A 187 -6.66 -36.41 -5.12
C GLU A 187 -5.42 -36.65 -4.23
N LEU A 188 -5.61 -36.76 -2.91
CA LEU A 188 -4.53 -37.04 -1.97
C LEU A 188 -3.85 -38.40 -2.24
N LYS A 189 -4.62 -39.42 -2.65
CA LYS A 189 -4.04 -40.72 -3.05
C LYS A 189 -3.20 -40.62 -4.31
N ARG A 190 -3.61 -39.77 -5.26
CA ARG A 190 -2.91 -39.52 -6.54
C ARG A 190 -1.69 -38.62 -6.41
N ALA A 191 -1.63 -37.80 -5.36
CA ALA A 191 -0.46 -36.97 -5.07
C ALA A 191 0.79 -37.84 -4.95
N LYS A 192 1.80 -37.51 -5.77
CA LYS A 192 3.13 -38.12 -5.76
C LYS A 192 4.04 -37.19 -4.97
N GLY A 193 4.72 -37.74 -3.97
CA GLY A 193 5.83 -37.08 -3.28
C GLY A 193 7.13 -37.21 -4.07
#